data_AF-A0A969M757-F1
#
_entry.id   AF-A0A969M757-F1
#
_cell.length_a   1.000
_cell.length_b   1.000
_cell.length_c   1.000
_cell.angle_alpha   90.00
_cell.angle_beta   90.00
_cell.angle_gamma   90.00
#
_symmetry.space_group_name_H-M   'P 1'
#
loop_
_entity.id
_entity.type
_entity.pdbx_description
1 polymer ?
#
loop_
_entity_poly.entity_id
_entity_poly.type
_entity_poly.pdbx_seq_one_letter_code
_entity_poly.pdbx_strand_id
1 'polypeptide(L)'
;MLEGDWLKLCTWNDFSEGTEGAPSLRGQWAIADLCAFYNAWFRSGSQPEIVRDCLYYAHRLHAFDAMPNTSYQTISKPDSIQPGNRFYNKTQSAYASENVISVLVFPTDDCEVDIVTAEGTTTHAVTGQTVQHVTAPLPVTAGGRPQFRMRRGGQTVIDMASAFRVRTSVPYWQDLKAGMGGSLRYQLGQAGVLRPPYAEPVELVRDWLKGECRYG
;
A
#
# COMPACT_ATOMS: atom_id res chain seq x y z
N MET A 1 -10.37 -13.83 13.37
CA MET A 1 -10.40 -12.92 14.53
C MET A 1 -8.99 -12.41 14.76
N LEU A 2 -8.83 -11.12 15.07
CA LEU A 2 -7.57 -10.64 15.65
C LEU A 2 -7.63 -11.02 17.13
N GLU A 3 -6.99 -12.13 17.50
CA GLU A 3 -6.95 -12.60 18.88
C GLU A 3 -5.82 -11.87 19.62
N GLY A 4 -6.16 -11.13 20.67
CA GLY A 4 -5.21 -10.44 21.54
C GLY A 4 -5.86 -9.33 22.36
N ASP A 5 -5.42 -9.14 23.60
CA ASP A 5 -5.95 -8.08 24.50
C ASP A 5 -5.37 -6.70 24.21
N TRP A 6 -4.31 -6.64 23.40
CA TRP A 6 -3.60 -5.40 23.03
C TRP A 6 -3.04 -5.48 21.62
N LEU A 7 -2.98 -4.32 20.96
CA LEU A 7 -2.38 -4.15 19.64
C LEU A 7 -1.20 -3.18 19.72
N LYS A 8 -0.10 -3.50 19.03
CA LYS A 8 1.09 -2.64 18.98
C LYS A 8 1.34 -2.17 17.54
N LEU A 9 1.49 -0.86 17.38
CA LEU A 9 1.99 -0.25 16.16
C LEU A 9 3.51 -0.02 16.29
N CYS A 10 4.30 -0.73 15.49
CA CYS A 10 5.75 -0.56 15.40
C CYS A 10 6.09 0.04 14.03
N THR A 11 6.33 1.34 13.88
CA THR A 11 6.30 2.46 14.85
C THR A 11 5.48 3.61 14.26
N TRP A 12 5.24 4.70 15.01
CA TRP A 12 4.60 5.87 14.39
C TRP A 12 5.56 6.64 13.48
N ASN A 13 6.80 6.91 13.91
CA ASN A 13 7.69 7.86 13.24
C ASN A 13 9.16 7.39 13.11
N ASP A 14 9.45 6.09 13.18
CA ASP A 14 10.80 5.58 12.90
C ASP A 14 11.05 5.47 11.39
N PHE A 15 11.28 6.63 10.78
CA PHE A 15 11.58 6.75 9.35
C PHE A 15 12.93 6.13 8.98
N SER A 16 13.89 6.10 9.91
CA SER A 16 15.22 5.50 9.70
C SER A 16 15.13 4.00 9.45
N GLU A 17 14.21 3.32 10.13
CA GLU A 17 13.97 1.89 9.95
C GLU A 17 12.95 1.58 8.85
N GLY A 18 12.26 2.60 8.34
CA GLY A 18 11.20 2.45 7.34
C GLY A 18 9.95 1.75 7.88
N THR A 19 9.76 1.75 9.19
CA THR A 19 8.63 1.13 9.90
C THR A 19 7.56 2.15 10.29
N GLU A 20 7.63 3.38 9.78
CA GLU A 20 6.71 4.43 10.19
C GLU A 20 5.28 4.19 9.70
N GLY A 21 4.30 4.45 10.57
CA GLY A 21 2.88 4.55 10.23
C GLY A 21 2.40 5.99 9.98
N ALA A 22 3.20 6.99 10.37
CA ALA A 22 2.88 8.39 10.15
C ALA A 22 2.83 8.71 8.65
N PRO A 23 1.97 9.65 8.24
CA PRO A 23 1.90 10.05 6.84
C PRO A 23 3.25 10.54 6.30
N SER A 24 3.62 10.05 5.12
CA SER A 24 4.92 10.32 4.53
C SER A 24 4.83 10.45 3.00
N LEU A 25 5.86 10.97 2.35
CA LEU A 25 5.87 11.05 0.88
C LEU A 25 5.72 9.66 0.23
N ARG A 26 6.16 8.60 0.91
CA ARG A 26 6.18 7.25 0.36
C ARG A 26 5.00 6.37 0.78
N GLY A 27 4.56 6.49 2.04
CA GLY A 27 3.37 5.80 2.55
C GLY A 27 2.07 6.57 2.30
N GLN A 28 2.17 7.85 1.92
CA GLN A 28 1.06 8.80 1.85
C GLN A 28 0.23 8.73 3.14
N TRP A 29 -1.06 8.43 3.02
CA TRP A 29 -1.97 8.24 4.15
C TRP A 29 -2.37 6.78 4.34
N ALA A 30 -1.89 5.87 3.48
CA ALA A 30 -2.40 4.50 3.40
C ALA A 30 -2.27 3.77 4.75
N ILE A 31 -1.10 3.83 5.38
CA ILE A 31 -0.90 3.17 6.68
C ILE A 31 -1.75 3.80 7.77
N ALA A 32 -1.82 5.14 7.85
CA ALA A 32 -2.63 5.82 8.86
C ALA A 32 -4.14 5.49 8.73
N ASP A 33 -4.66 5.45 7.50
CA ASP A 33 -6.06 5.09 7.25
C ASP A 33 -6.34 3.61 7.57
N LEU A 34 -5.42 2.70 7.22
CA LEU A 34 -5.51 1.29 7.59
C LEU A 34 -5.45 1.10 9.11
N CYS A 35 -4.56 1.82 9.81
CA CYS A 35 -4.51 1.79 11.27
C CYS A 35 -5.83 2.25 11.89
N ALA A 36 -6.48 3.28 11.35
CA ALA A 36 -7.78 3.72 11.84
C ALA A 36 -8.85 2.64 11.67
N PHE A 37 -8.93 2.00 10.50
CA PHE A 37 -9.89 0.92 10.23
C PHE A 37 -9.66 -0.31 11.11
N TYR A 38 -8.42 -0.81 11.18
CA TYR A 38 -8.11 -1.99 11.98
C TYR A 38 -8.18 -1.74 13.48
N ASN A 39 -7.92 -0.51 13.94
CA ASN A 39 -8.18 -0.13 15.33
C ASN A 39 -9.68 -0.16 15.65
N ALA A 40 -10.54 0.35 14.74
CA ALA A 40 -11.98 0.25 14.90
C ALA A 40 -12.44 -1.21 14.96
N TRP A 41 -11.97 -2.06 14.05
CA TRP A 41 -12.25 -3.50 14.05
C TRP A 41 -11.80 -4.17 15.35
N PHE A 42 -10.56 -3.92 15.77
CA PHE A 42 -10.02 -4.49 17.01
C PHE A 42 -10.89 -4.11 18.21
N ARG A 43 -11.30 -2.85 18.32
CA ARG A 43 -12.11 -2.35 19.45
C ARG A 43 -13.55 -2.88 19.46
N SER A 44 -14.17 -3.05 18.29
CA SER A 44 -15.54 -3.56 18.19
C SER A 44 -15.61 -5.09 18.21
N GLY A 45 -14.50 -5.78 17.94
CA GLY A 45 -14.46 -7.24 17.76
C GLY A 45 -15.01 -7.73 16.42
N SER A 46 -15.53 -6.83 15.58
CA SER A 46 -16.14 -7.14 14.28
C SER A 46 -15.76 -6.11 13.22
N GLN A 47 -15.76 -6.53 11.94
CA GLN A 47 -15.37 -5.63 10.87
C GLN A 47 -16.33 -4.43 10.83
N PRO A 48 -15.82 -3.17 10.82
CA PRO A 48 -16.66 -2.03 10.53
C PRO A 48 -17.32 -2.18 9.16
N GLU A 49 -18.56 -1.71 9.03
CA GLU A 49 -19.26 -1.66 7.75
C GLU A 49 -18.46 -0.81 6.74
N ILE A 50 -18.27 -1.35 5.54
CA ILE A 50 -17.57 -0.64 4.46
C ILE A 50 -18.60 0.20 3.72
N VAL A 51 -18.73 1.47 4.12
CA VAL A 51 -19.71 2.42 3.57
C VAL A 51 -19.20 3.22 2.37
N ARG A 52 -17.92 3.04 1.97
CA ARG A 52 -17.30 3.69 0.81
C ARG A 52 -16.33 2.76 0.13
N ASP A 53 -16.40 2.71 -1.21
CA ASP A 53 -15.42 1.98 -2.01
C ASP A 53 -14.03 2.61 -1.85
N CYS A 54 -13.03 1.77 -1.56
CA CYS A 54 -11.66 2.21 -1.42
C CYS A 54 -10.66 1.17 -1.92
N LEU A 55 -9.59 1.64 -2.55
CA LEU A 55 -8.41 0.85 -2.88
C LEU A 55 -7.19 1.44 -2.18
N TYR A 56 -6.39 0.60 -1.52
CA TYR A 56 -5.03 0.94 -1.08
C TYR A 56 -4.04 0.06 -1.81
N TYR A 57 -3.00 0.64 -2.40
CA TYR A 57 -1.96 -0.12 -3.10
C TYR A 57 -0.61 -0.02 -2.38
N ALA A 58 0.23 -1.03 -2.59
CA ALA A 58 1.63 -1.02 -2.23
C ALA A 58 2.45 -1.76 -3.30
N HIS A 59 3.56 -1.17 -3.75
CA HIS A 59 4.50 -1.86 -4.64
C HIS A 59 5.92 -1.29 -4.54
N ARG A 60 6.92 -2.10 -4.88
CA ARG A 60 8.33 -1.65 -4.97
C ARG A 60 8.55 -0.74 -6.18
N LEU A 61 9.64 0.03 -6.15
CA LEU A 61 10.03 0.90 -7.27
C LEU A 61 10.88 0.19 -8.33
N HIS A 62 11.33 -1.03 -8.08
CA HIS A 62 12.13 -1.86 -8.96
C HIS A 62 12.05 -3.32 -8.48
N ALA A 63 12.58 -4.24 -9.29
CA ALA A 63 12.67 -5.65 -8.93
C ALA A 63 13.45 -5.86 -7.62
N PHE A 64 13.07 -6.85 -6.81
CA PHE A 64 13.75 -7.13 -5.54
C PHE A 64 15.22 -7.52 -5.71
N ASP A 65 15.60 -8.04 -6.88
CA ASP A 65 16.94 -8.47 -7.26
C ASP A 65 17.65 -7.46 -8.18
N ALA A 66 17.07 -6.25 -8.35
CA ALA A 66 17.68 -5.23 -9.17
C ALA A 66 19.02 -4.78 -8.58
N MET A 67 20.06 -4.78 -9.42
CA MET A 67 21.43 -4.46 -9.02
C MET A 67 21.61 -2.95 -8.80
N PRO A 68 22.31 -2.53 -7.72
CA PRO A 68 22.62 -1.12 -7.50
C PRO A 68 23.59 -0.59 -8.55
N ASN A 69 23.66 0.73 -8.67
CA ASN A 69 24.60 1.37 -9.60
C ASN A 69 25.99 1.42 -8.97
N THR A 70 26.89 0.57 -9.48
CA THR A 70 28.27 0.43 -8.97
C THR A 70 29.17 1.65 -9.22
N SER A 71 28.73 2.59 -10.06
CA SER A 71 29.44 3.86 -10.25
C SER A 71 29.29 4.82 -9.06
N TYR A 72 28.20 4.66 -8.27
CA TYR A 72 27.92 5.49 -7.08
C TYR A 72 28.12 4.74 -5.77
N GLN A 73 28.19 3.41 -5.81
CA GLN A 73 28.45 2.58 -4.65
C GLN A 73 29.65 1.68 -4.92
N THR A 74 30.77 1.96 -4.24
CA THR A 74 31.89 1.01 -4.18
C THR A 74 31.42 -0.22 -3.41
N ILE A 75 31.27 -1.36 -4.10
CA ILE A 75 31.03 -2.65 -3.46
C ILE A 75 32.33 -3.06 -2.77
N SER A 76 32.50 -2.63 -1.52
CA SER A 76 33.74 -2.78 -0.76
C SER A 76 33.99 -4.21 -0.24
N LYS A 77 33.06 -5.16 -0.48
CA LYS A 77 33.23 -6.59 -0.19
C LYS A 77 32.66 -7.49 -1.31
N PRO A 78 33.44 -7.79 -2.36
CA PRO A 78 33.07 -8.78 -3.37
C PRO A 78 32.98 -10.21 -2.79
N ASP A 79 33.69 -10.50 -1.70
CA ASP A 79 33.91 -11.87 -1.20
C ASP A 79 32.73 -12.52 -0.45
N SER A 80 31.60 -11.83 -0.33
CA SER A 80 30.33 -12.44 0.14
C SER A 80 29.35 -12.81 -0.98
N ILE A 81 29.77 -12.67 -2.24
CA ILE A 81 29.06 -13.16 -3.41
C ILE A 81 29.31 -14.66 -3.53
N GLN A 82 28.59 -15.48 -2.74
CA GLN A 82 28.48 -16.89 -3.09
C GLN A 82 27.76 -17.01 -4.45
N PRO A 83 28.10 -17.99 -5.30
CA PRO A 83 27.34 -18.28 -6.51
C PRO A 83 25.87 -18.54 -6.14
N GLY A 84 24.97 -17.63 -6.54
CA GLY A 84 23.54 -17.68 -6.17
C GLY A 84 23.07 -16.59 -5.21
N ASN A 85 23.99 -15.87 -4.56
CA ASN A 85 23.65 -14.78 -3.65
C ASN A 85 23.58 -13.44 -4.41
N ARG A 86 22.49 -13.24 -5.17
CA ARG A 86 22.24 -12.02 -5.96
C ARG A 86 21.73 -10.84 -5.12
N PHE A 87 21.65 -11.01 -3.81
CA PHE A 87 21.23 -9.97 -2.90
C PHE A 87 22.46 -9.26 -2.33
N TYR A 88 22.53 -7.94 -2.52
CA TYR A 88 23.34 -7.07 -1.66
C TYR A 88 22.81 -7.09 -0.21
N ASN A 89 21.56 -7.54 -0.03
CA ASN A 89 20.96 -7.82 1.27
C ASN A 89 21.24 -9.25 1.73
N LYS A 90 21.95 -9.39 2.84
CA LYS A 90 22.13 -10.63 3.60
C LYS A 90 20.84 -11.12 4.28
N THR A 91 19.67 -10.87 3.70
CA THR A 91 18.46 -11.51 4.18
C THR A 91 18.47 -12.94 3.66
N GLN A 92 19.07 -13.84 4.44
CA GLN A 92 18.57 -15.21 4.62
C GLN A 92 17.14 -15.12 5.19
N SER A 93 16.25 -14.44 4.49
CA SER A 93 14.84 -14.47 4.82
C SER A 93 14.32 -15.76 4.24
N ALA A 94 13.80 -16.64 5.09
CA ALA A 94 13.11 -17.87 4.67
C ALA A 94 11.84 -17.58 3.84
N TYR A 95 11.54 -16.31 3.56
CA TYR A 95 10.40 -15.83 2.79
C TYR A 95 10.87 -15.40 1.39
N ALA A 96 10.30 -16.02 0.36
CA ALA A 96 10.52 -15.63 -1.03
C ALA A 96 10.14 -14.15 -1.21
N SER A 97 11.09 -13.31 -1.60
CA SER A 97 10.79 -11.93 -1.97
C SER A 97 10.18 -11.93 -3.38
N GLU A 98 8.95 -11.44 -3.50
CA GLU A 98 8.24 -11.46 -4.79
C GLU A 98 8.15 -10.06 -5.42
N ASN A 99 8.11 -10.04 -6.75
CA ASN A 99 7.89 -8.83 -7.55
C ASN A 99 6.40 -8.66 -7.81
N VAL A 100 5.68 -8.19 -6.78
CA VAL A 100 4.22 -8.03 -6.80
C VAL A 100 3.78 -6.61 -6.48
N ILE A 101 2.64 -6.24 -7.03
CA ILE A 101 1.80 -5.13 -6.61
C ILE A 101 0.72 -5.73 -5.70
N SER A 102 0.56 -5.18 -4.51
CA SER A 102 -0.50 -5.55 -3.56
C SER A 102 -1.57 -4.46 -3.53
N VAL A 103 -2.83 -4.87 -3.53
CA VAL A 103 -3.98 -3.97 -3.39
C VAL A 103 -4.93 -4.51 -2.32
N LEU A 104 -5.24 -3.70 -1.32
CA LEU A 104 -6.35 -3.93 -0.41
C LEU A 104 -7.59 -3.25 -0.97
N VAL A 105 -8.67 -4.03 -1.09
CA VAL A 105 -9.94 -3.65 -1.64
C VAL A 105 -10.95 -3.56 -0.50
N PHE A 106 -11.61 -2.40 -0.40
CA PHE A 106 -12.69 -2.12 0.52
C PHE A 106 -13.96 -1.91 -0.32
N PRO A 107 -14.69 -2.97 -0.66
CA PRO A 107 -15.88 -2.90 -1.49
C PRO A 107 -17.14 -2.59 -0.67
N THR A 108 -18.04 -1.77 -1.20
CA THR A 108 -19.42 -1.62 -0.68
C THR A 108 -20.38 -2.69 -1.22
N ASP A 109 -19.99 -3.38 -2.29
CA ASP A 109 -20.71 -4.48 -2.95
C ASP A 109 -19.78 -5.16 -3.96
N ASP A 110 -20.23 -6.27 -4.54
CA ASP A 110 -19.54 -7.03 -5.58
C ASP A 110 -18.95 -6.10 -6.66
N CYS A 111 -17.68 -6.31 -6.99
CA CYS A 111 -16.95 -5.51 -7.97
C CYS A 111 -15.82 -6.30 -8.64
N GLU A 112 -15.24 -5.70 -9.68
CA GLU A 112 -14.01 -6.17 -10.32
C GLU A 112 -12.91 -5.15 -10.08
N VAL A 113 -11.69 -5.60 -9.78
CA VAL A 113 -10.52 -4.76 -9.63
C VAL A 113 -9.51 -5.08 -10.72
N ASP A 114 -9.23 -4.08 -11.56
CA ASP A 114 -8.17 -4.16 -12.57
C ASP A 114 -6.91 -3.49 -12.04
N ILE A 115 -5.79 -4.21 -12.10
CA ILE A 115 -4.44 -3.68 -11.92
C ILE A 115 -3.79 -3.63 -13.29
N VAL A 116 -3.67 -2.43 -13.85
CA VAL A 116 -3.16 -2.19 -15.20
C VAL A 116 -1.71 -1.76 -15.12
N THR A 117 -0.86 -2.46 -15.87
CA THR A 117 0.57 -2.17 -15.98
C THR A 117 0.99 -2.09 -17.45
N ALA A 118 2.23 -1.68 -17.72
CA ALA A 118 2.78 -1.72 -19.06
C ALA A 118 2.96 -3.15 -19.61
N GLU A 119 2.90 -4.17 -18.75
CA GLU A 119 3.06 -5.59 -19.12
C GLU A 119 1.72 -6.34 -19.21
N GLY A 120 0.61 -5.65 -18.94
CA GLY A 120 -0.73 -6.21 -19.04
C GLY A 120 -1.63 -5.80 -17.88
N THR A 121 -2.86 -6.31 -17.93
CA THR A 121 -3.90 -6.09 -16.92
C THR A 121 -4.17 -7.39 -16.17
N THR A 122 -4.20 -7.32 -14.84
CA THR A 122 -4.72 -8.40 -13.99
C THR A 122 -6.06 -7.97 -13.42
N THR A 123 -7.10 -8.78 -13.65
CA THR A 123 -8.46 -8.52 -13.17
C THR A 123 -8.82 -9.52 -12.07
N HIS A 124 -9.42 -9.03 -10.99
CA HIS A 124 -9.91 -9.83 -9.87
C HIS A 124 -11.38 -9.57 -9.63
N ALA A 125 -12.17 -10.62 -9.44
CA ALA A 125 -13.52 -10.50 -8.89
C ALA A 125 -13.42 -10.39 -7.37
N VAL A 126 -14.16 -9.45 -6.78
CA VAL A 126 -14.22 -9.18 -5.35
C VAL A 126 -15.68 -9.22 -4.94
N THR A 127 -16.03 -10.07 -3.97
CA THR A 127 -17.42 -10.30 -3.58
C THR A 127 -17.72 -9.90 -2.14
N GLY A 128 -18.92 -9.35 -1.91
CA GLY A 128 -19.41 -8.91 -0.61
C GLY A 128 -18.75 -7.64 -0.08
N GLN A 129 -19.01 -7.35 1.19
CA GLN A 129 -18.58 -6.13 1.90
C GLN A 129 -17.47 -6.41 2.91
N THR A 130 -16.44 -7.12 2.47
CA THR A 130 -15.29 -7.51 3.30
C THR A 130 -14.00 -7.05 2.68
N VAL A 131 -13.02 -6.68 3.53
CA VAL A 131 -11.70 -6.28 3.03
C VAL A 131 -11.04 -7.48 2.37
N GLN A 132 -10.58 -7.31 1.12
CA GLN A 132 -9.91 -8.35 0.36
C GLN A 132 -8.54 -7.90 -0.13
N HIS A 133 -7.60 -8.82 -0.20
CA HIS A 133 -6.27 -8.58 -0.75
C HIS A 133 -6.16 -9.24 -2.11
N VAL A 134 -5.74 -8.45 -3.11
CA VAL A 134 -5.50 -8.93 -4.47
C VAL A 134 -4.11 -8.48 -4.93
N THR A 135 -3.54 -9.20 -5.90
CA THR A 135 -2.17 -8.98 -6.35
C THR A 135 -2.04 -8.99 -7.87
N ALA A 136 -1.02 -8.31 -8.38
CA ALA A 136 -0.59 -8.42 -9.77
C ALA A 136 0.95 -8.46 -9.87
N PRO A 137 1.52 -8.96 -10.98
CA PRO A 137 2.94 -8.87 -11.23
C PRO A 137 3.43 -7.41 -11.25
N LEU A 138 4.61 -7.16 -10.67
CA LEU A 138 5.30 -5.89 -10.81
C LEU A 138 5.93 -5.80 -12.22
N PRO A 139 5.71 -4.71 -12.99
CA PRO A 139 6.19 -4.61 -14.37
C PRO A 139 7.69 -4.29 -14.41
N VAL A 140 8.53 -5.29 -14.15
CA VAL A 140 9.99 -5.09 -13.99
C VAL A 140 10.74 -4.95 -15.33
N THR A 141 10.15 -5.37 -16.44
CA THR A 141 10.73 -5.31 -17.79
C THR A 141 10.41 -3.99 -18.48
N ALA A 142 9.14 -3.55 -18.40
CA ALA A 142 8.69 -2.30 -19.02
C ALA A 142 8.71 -1.10 -18.06
N GLY A 143 8.66 -1.36 -16.75
CA GLY A 143 8.49 -0.31 -15.74
C GLY A 143 7.14 0.39 -15.87
N GLY A 144 7.13 1.69 -15.60
CA GLY A 144 5.94 2.53 -15.78
C GLY A 144 5.16 2.74 -14.50
N ARG A 145 3.96 3.30 -14.63
CA ARG A 145 3.12 3.70 -13.49
C ARG A 145 1.88 2.81 -13.47
N PRO A 146 1.76 1.88 -12.50
CA PRO A 146 0.56 1.05 -12.37
C PRO A 146 -0.70 1.92 -12.25
N GLN A 147 -1.81 1.45 -12.78
CA GLN A 147 -3.14 2.01 -12.56
C GLN A 147 -4.05 0.98 -11.91
N PHE A 148 -4.99 1.46 -11.12
CA PHE A 148 -5.91 0.68 -10.32
C PHE A 148 -7.32 1.14 -10.61
N ARG A 149 -8.16 0.22 -11.08
CA ARG A 149 -9.56 0.50 -11.36
C ARG A 149 -10.45 -0.43 -10.58
N MET A 150 -11.48 0.12 -9.94
CA MET A 150 -12.61 -0.67 -9.45
C MET A 150 -13.77 -0.49 -10.41
N ARG A 151 -14.37 -1.59 -10.84
CA ARG A 151 -15.53 -1.61 -11.73
C ARG A 151 -16.71 -2.32 -11.09
N ARG A 152 -17.92 -1.78 -11.25
CA ARG A 152 -19.17 -2.40 -10.81
C ARG A 152 -20.19 -2.31 -11.94
N GLY A 153 -20.78 -3.45 -12.33
CA GLY A 153 -21.70 -3.50 -13.48
C GLY A 153 -21.09 -2.95 -14.78
N GLY A 154 -19.78 -3.15 -14.99
CA GLY A 154 -19.05 -2.63 -16.15
C GLY A 154 -18.67 -1.14 -16.09
N GLN A 155 -19.17 -0.37 -15.11
CA GLN A 155 -18.80 1.03 -14.92
C GLN A 155 -17.59 1.17 -14.00
N THR A 156 -16.70 2.12 -14.28
CA THR A 156 -15.56 2.42 -13.41
C THR A 156 -16.01 3.31 -12.25
N VAL A 157 -15.83 2.82 -11.03
CA VAL A 157 -16.19 3.50 -9.77
C VAL A 157 -14.98 4.20 -9.16
N ILE A 158 -13.80 3.60 -9.28
CA ILE A 158 -12.51 4.18 -8.89
C ILE A 158 -11.57 4.06 -10.08
N ASP A 159 -10.87 5.13 -10.42
CA ASP A 159 -9.72 5.12 -11.35
C ASP A 159 -8.60 5.95 -10.74
N MET A 160 -7.50 5.31 -10.37
CA MET A 160 -6.32 5.99 -9.83
C MET A 160 -5.04 5.38 -10.37
N ALA A 161 -4.03 6.23 -10.60
CA ALA A 161 -2.68 5.75 -10.88
C ALA A 161 -1.91 5.57 -9.56
N SER A 162 -0.83 4.79 -9.56
CA SER A 162 0.16 4.90 -8.49
C SER A 162 0.82 6.27 -8.55
N ALA A 163 1.10 6.89 -7.40
CA ALA A 163 1.97 8.07 -7.30
C ALA A 163 3.44 7.76 -7.70
N PHE A 164 3.81 6.48 -7.76
CA PHE A 164 5.18 6.03 -7.95
C PHE A 164 5.36 5.27 -9.26
N ARG A 165 6.52 5.47 -9.90
CA ARG A 165 6.90 4.77 -11.12
C ARG A 165 7.78 3.57 -10.77
N VAL A 166 7.46 2.41 -11.33
CA VAL A 166 8.33 1.24 -11.39
C VAL A 166 9.43 1.50 -12.41
N ARG A 167 10.67 1.25 -12.00
CA ARG A 167 11.89 1.47 -12.75
C ARG A 167 12.48 0.11 -13.13
N THR A 168 12.96 0.03 -14.36
CA THR A 168 13.66 -1.16 -14.89
C THR A 168 15.14 -1.18 -14.48
N SER A 169 15.64 -0.08 -13.92
CA SER A 169 17.00 0.06 -13.38
C SER A 169 17.01 0.81 -12.06
N VAL A 170 17.99 0.50 -11.22
CA VAL A 170 18.24 1.19 -9.95
C VAL A 170 19.22 2.33 -10.22
N PRO A 171 18.84 3.60 -9.98
CA PRO A 171 19.71 4.71 -10.35
C PRO A 171 20.93 4.87 -9.42
N TYR A 172 20.79 4.52 -8.14
CA TYR A 172 21.84 4.69 -7.11
C TYR A 172 21.92 3.48 -6.19
N TRP A 173 21.04 3.40 -5.19
CA TRP A 173 20.95 2.29 -4.22
C TRP A 173 19.68 1.48 -4.42
N GLN A 174 19.77 0.17 -4.10
CA GLN A 174 18.59 -0.67 -4.00
C GLN A 174 17.72 -0.18 -2.85
N ASP A 175 16.42 -0.04 -3.11
CA ASP A 175 15.47 0.54 -2.19
C ASP A 175 14.22 -0.34 -2.15
N LEU A 176 14.15 -1.13 -1.07
CA LEU A 176 13.18 -2.19 -0.89
C LEU A 176 11.85 -1.70 -0.32
N LYS A 177 11.74 -0.42 0.06
CA LYS A 177 10.52 0.13 0.63
C LYS A 177 9.43 0.24 -0.45
N ALA A 178 8.23 -0.21 -0.14
CA ALA A 178 7.10 -0.05 -1.05
C ALA A 178 6.64 1.42 -1.07
N GLY A 179 6.30 1.94 -2.25
CA GLY A 179 5.46 3.12 -2.37
C GLY A 179 4.00 2.73 -2.21
N MET A 180 3.23 3.53 -1.46
CA MET A 180 1.84 3.24 -1.11
C MET A 180 0.94 4.45 -1.34
N GLY A 181 -0.34 4.19 -1.57
CA GLY A 181 -1.35 5.22 -1.72
C GLY A 181 -2.74 4.63 -1.64
N GLY A 182 -3.77 5.49 -1.70
CA GLY A 182 -5.15 5.05 -1.70
C GLY A 182 -6.09 6.03 -2.37
N SER A 183 -7.34 5.60 -2.58
CA SER A 183 -8.34 6.36 -3.33
C SER A 183 -9.16 7.34 -2.48
N LEU A 184 -9.17 7.23 -1.15
CA LEU A 184 -9.97 8.11 -0.28
C LEU A 184 -9.40 9.53 -0.14
N ARG A 185 -8.14 9.71 -0.49
CA ARG A 185 -7.44 10.99 -0.35
C ARG A 185 -6.71 11.32 -1.63
N TYR A 186 -6.50 12.61 -1.85
CA TYR A 186 -5.72 13.09 -2.97
C TYR A 186 -4.30 12.53 -2.94
N GLN A 187 -3.84 12.01 -4.08
CA GLN A 187 -2.47 11.55 -4.25
C GLN A 187 -1.53 12.73 -4.55
N LEU A 188 -0.42 12.80 -3.84
CA LEU A 188 0.65 13.76 -4.15
C LEU A 188 1.13 13.58 -5.60
N GLY A 189 0.94 14.62 -6.43
CA GLY A 189 1.43 14.68 -7.82
C GLY A 189 0.37 14.61 -8.93
N GLN A 190 -0.93 14.52 -8.63
CA GLN A 190 -1.99 14.61 -9.65
C GLN A 190 -2.60 16.01 -9.75
N ALA A 191 -2.09 16.90 -10.61
CA ALA A 191 -2.70 18.22 -10.79
C ALA A 191 -4.18 18.13 -11.18
N GLY A 192 -5.07 18.66 -10.33
CA GLY A 192 -6.45 18.98 -10.70
C GLY A 192 -7.57 18.27 -9.95
N VAL A 193 -7.65 18.39 -8.62
CA VAL A 193 -8.87 18.77 -7.85
C VAL A 193 -8.39 19.26 -6.48
N LEU A 194 -8.42 20.57 -6.25
CA LEU A 194 -8.30 21.12 -4.89
C LEU A 194 -9.63 20.90 -4.16
N ARG A 195 -9.65 19.92 -3.23
CA ARG A 195 -10.66 19.65 -2.17
C ARG A 195 -12.03 19.11 -2.61
N PRO A 196 -12.56 18.07 -1.92
CA PRO A 196 -13.85 18.17 -1.24
C PRO A 196 -13.66 18.84 0.14
N PRO A 197 -14.67 19.52 0.70
CA PRO A 197 -14.51 20.34 1.89
C PRO A 197 -14.04 19.43 3.04
N TYR A 198 -12.96 19.83 3.69
CA TYR A 198 -12.77 19.45 5.08
C TYR A 198 -14.00 19.98 5.83
N ALA A 199 -14.95 19.10 6.13
CA ALA A 199 -15.53 19.19 7.46
C ALA A 199 -14.39 18.84 8.41
N GLU A 200 -14.02 19.80 9.25
CA GLU A 200 -12.97 19.74 10.27
C GLU A 200 -12.83 18.32 10.85
N PRO A 201 -11.61 17.74 10.93
CA PRO A 201 -11.38 16.40 11.51
C PRO A 201 -11.89 16.28 12.96
N VAL A 202 -12.09 17.41 13.63
CA VAL A 202 -12.53 17.47 15.03
C VAL A 202 -14.00 17.08 15.21
N GLU A 203 -14.89 17.36 14.25
CA GLU A 203 -16.32 17.03 14.39
C GLU A 203 -16.62 15.57 14.01
N LEU A 204 -15.90 14.97 13.05
CA LEU A 204 -16.06 13.55 12.70
C LEU A 204 -15.48 12.62 13.77
N VAL A 205 -14.38 13.02 14.41
CA VAL A 205 -13.84 12.34 15.59
C VAL A 205 -14.71 12.60 16.82
N ARG A 206 -15.28 13.81 16.98
CA ARG A 206 -16.26 14.08 18.05
C ARG A 206 -17.53 13.28 17.89
N ASP A 207 -18.09 13.15 16.69
CA ASP A 207 -19.33 12.40 16.49
C ASP A 207 -19.09 10.89 16.61
N TRP A 208 -17.86 10.42 16.35
CA TRP A 208 -17.42 9.07 16.70
C TRP A 208 -17.19 8.88 18.22
N LEU A 209 -16.82 9.94 18.95
CA LEU A 209 -16.62 9.94 20.41
C LEU A 209 -17.88 10.28 21.24
N LYS A 210 -18.93 10.86 20.62
CA LYS A 210 -20.22 11.19 21.26
C LYS A 210 -21.16 9.98 21.36
N GLY A 211 -20.79 8.83 20.80
CA GLY A 211 -21.45 7.55 21.04
C GLY A 211 -21.13 7.03 22.45
N GLU A 212 -21.85 7.56 23.44
CA GLU A 212 -22.07 7.07 24.80
C GLU A 212 -21.35 5.75 25.17
N CYS A 213 -20.06 5.82 25.48
CA CYS A 213 -19.42 4.81 26.30
C CYS A 213 -19.75 5.13 27.77
N ARG A 214 -20.96 4.77 28.19
CA ARG A 214 -21.31 4.70 29.61
C ARG A 214 -20.65 3.45 30.17
N TYR A 215 -19.53 3.63 30.86
CA TYR A 215 -19.01 2.62 31.77
C TYR A 215 -20.05 2.44 32.90
N GLY A 216 -20.71 1.28 32.89
CA GLY A 216 -21.25 0.66 34.10
C GLY A 216 -20.22 -0.31 34.67
#